data_AF-A0A4R6KBX5-F1
#
_entry.id   AF-A0A4R6KBX5-F1
#
_cell.length_a   1.000
_cell.length_b   1.000
_cell.length_c   1.000
_cell.angle_alpha   90.00
_cell.angle_beta   90.00
_cell.angle_gamma   90.00
#
_symmetry.space_group_name_H-M   'P 1'
#
loop_
_entity.id
_entity.type
_entity.pdbx_description
1 polymer ?
#
loop_
_entity_poly.entity_id
_entity_poly.type
_entity_poly.pdbx_seq_one_letter_code
_entity_poly.pdbx_strand_id
1 'polypeptide(L)'
;MVGVLTSNGYVLDESAHRLGSLSAVPDRERGDRVLLRERLRQDGYLFLRGLLDPEVVLGFRRYYFSLTEAATDRASYRQALFGEIVPGAEYAAFCAQPALRGWFEWFLGGKPFLHKRKIIRQTAPGEGGIGTATQAHYDLLYLREGTDQVLSAWIPIGDCPVARGGLTYLEGSHHRVLEDEARGLLKRPAASITADLPALADQYDARWLVTDYAAGDVVIHTAHTVHAALDNVSRSIRLSTDIRYQLSTTPTDPRWQSHWHDHDGL
;
A
#
# COMPACT_ATOMS: atom_id res chain seq x y z
N MET A 1 -20.89 0.81 17.72
CA MET A 1 -19.89 -0.16 18.18
C MET A 1 -18.87 -0.29 17.07
N VAL A 2 -17.60 0.04 17.33
CA VAL A 2 -16.52 -0.32 16.41
C VAL A 2 -16.46 -1.84 16.43
N GLY A 3 -16.63 -2.48 15.27
CA GLY A 3 -16.52 -3.92 15.17
C GLY A 3 -15.09 -4.39 15.46
N VAL A 4 -14.95 -5.63 15.89
CA VAL A 4 -13.64 -6.29 16.08
C VAL A 4 -12.80 -6.13 14.81
N LEU A 5 -11.53 -5.73 14.95
CA LEU A 5 -10.64 -5.63 13.81
C LEU A 5 -10.26 -7.02 13.30
N THR A 6 -10.44 -7.24 12.00
CA THR A 6 -10.04 -8.49 11.34
C THR A 6 -9.19 -8.22 10.11
N SER A 7 -8.40 -9.22 9.71
CA SER A 7 -7.74 -9.29 8.40
C SER A 7 -7.85 -10.71 7.90
N ASN A 8 -8.38 -10.90 6.69
CA ASN A 8 -8.58 -12.22 6.10
C ASN A 8 -9.40 -13.15 7.02
N GLY A 9 -10.30 -12.59 7.83
CA GLY A 9 -11.09 -13.32 8.82
C GLY A 9 -10.38 -13.65 10.15
N TYR A 10 -9.08 -13.36 10.29
CA TYR A 10 -8.37 -13.48 11.56
C TYR A 10 -8.62 -12.24 12.41
N VAL A 11 -9.03 -12.45 13.67
CA VAL A 11 -9.24 -11.39 14.66
C VAL A 11 -7.91 -10.90 15.18
N LEU A 12 -7.67 -9.58 15.11
CA LEU A 12 -6.47 -8.98 15.67
C LEU A 12 -6.55 -8.89 17.20
N ASP A 13 -5.41 -9.06 17.88
CA ASP A 13 -5.27 -8.70 19.29
C ASP A 13 -5.12 -7.19 19.41
N GLU A 14 -6.17 -6.52 19.90
CA GLU A 14 -6.24 -5.06 20.05
C GLU A 14 -5.57 -4.52 21.32
N SER A 15 -4.87 -5.37 22.09
CA SER A 15 -4.10 -4.92 23.23
C SER A 15 -2.85 -4.13 22.82
N ALA A 16 -2.37 -3.24 23.69
CA ALA A 16 -1.29 -2.30 23.38
C ALA A 16 0.07 -2.95 23.02
N HIS A 17 0.26 -4.23 23.34
CA HIS A 17 1.47 -4.99 22.99
C HIS A 17 1.42 -5.66 21.60
N ARG A 18 0.24 -5.70 20.96
CA ARG A 18 0.04 -6.29 19.62
C ARG A 18 -0.58 -5.33 18.60
N LEU A 19 -1.23 -4.25 19.06
CA LEU A 19 -1.75 -3.20 18.20
C LEU A 19 -1.18 -1.83 18.61
N GLY A 20 -0.69 -1.09 17.61
CA GLY A 20 -0.16 0.26 17.77
C GLY A 20 -0.73 1.20 16.70
N SER A 21 -0.27 2.45 16.72
CA SER A 21 -0.67 3.46 15.72
C SER A 21 0.47 3.85 14.81
N LEU A 22 0.18 4.11 13.53
CA LEU A 22 1.17 4.75 12.66
C LEU A 22 1.50 6.14 13.18
N SER A 23 2.79 6.49 13.14
CA SER A 23 3.25 7.84 13.47
C SER A 23 3.33 8.69 12.21
N ALA A 24 2.50 9.73 12.14
CA ALA A 24 2.57 10.70 11.06
C ALA A 24 3.88 11.49 11.13
N VAL A 25 4.46 11.79 9.97
CA VAL A 25 5.61 12.69 9.87
C VAL A 25 5.18 14.10 10.28
N PRO A 26 5.76 14.69 11.34
CA PRO A 26 5.44 16.04 11.78
C PRO A 26 5.68 17.07 10.68
N ASP A 27 4.81 18.07 10.53
CA ASP A 27 4.89 19.05 9.44
C ASP A 27 6.24 19.75 9.36
N ARG A 28 6.85 20.05 10.51
CA ARG A 28 8.18 20.67 10.62
C ARG A 28 9.32 19.82 10.04
N GLU A 29 9.14 18.50 9.92
CA GLU A 29 10.16 17.56 9.43
C GLU A 29 10.00 17.26 7.92
N ARG A 30 8.84 17.58 7.32
CA ARG A 30 8.51 17.18 5.94
C ARG A 30 9.40 17.80 4.86
N GLY A 31 10.01 18.95 5.16
CA GLY A 31 10.96 19.62 4.29
C GLY A 31 12.42 19.17 4.45
N ASP A 32 12.70 18.29 5.42
CA ASP A 32 14.07 17.84 5.72
C ASP A 32 14.30 16.42 5.20
N ARG A 33 15.00 16.32 4.07
CA ARG A 33 15.29 15.04 3.42
C ARG A 33 16.14 14.11 4.29
N VAL A 34 17.00 14.64 5.14
CA VAL A 34 17.87 13.82 6.01
C VAL A 34 17.02 13.17 7.09
N LEU A 35 16.18 13.97 7.78
CA LEU A 35 15.27 13.46 8.81
C LEU A 35 14.27 12.44 8.23
N LEU A 36 13.72 12.68 7.04
CA LEU A 36 12.83 11.70 6.40
C LEU A 36 13.55 10.39 6.06
N ARG A 37 14.82 10.43 5.65
CA ARG A 37 15.61 9.20 5.43
C ARG A 37 15.91 8.47 6.73
N GLU A 38 16.15 9.19 7.81
CA GLU A 38 16.33 8.61 9.14
C GLU A 38 15.07 7.91 9.63
N ARG A 39 13.91 8.57 9.51
CA ARG A 39 12.61 7.97 9.80
C ARG A 39 12.33 6.73 8.95
N LEU A 40 12.53 6.81 7.64
CA LEU A 40 12.30 5.67 6.76
C LEU A 40 13.20 4.48 7.12
N ARG A 41 14.44 4.73 7.54
CA ARG A 41 15.35 3.69 8.03
C ARG A 41 14.88 3.11 9.38
N GLN A 42 14.43 3.96 10.28
CA GLN A 42 13.98 3.57 11.62
C GLN A 42 12.68 2.76 11.57
N ASP A 43 11.68 3.30 10.86
CA ASP A 43 10.28 2.88 10.96
C ASP A 43 9.84 2.04 9.74
N GLY A 44 10.58 2.07 8.62
CA GLY A 44 10.24 1.37 7.38
C GLY A 44 9.19 2.08 6.51
N TYR A 45 8.54 3.11 7.06
CA TYR A 45 7.54 3.91 6.36
C TYR A 45 7.63 5.41 6.69
N LEU A 46 6.92 6.22 5.90
CA LEU A 46 6.63 7.63 6.12
C LEU A 46 5.13 7.85 5.92
N PHE A 47 4.42 8.23 6.97
CA PHE A 47 3.00 8.60 6.88
C PHE A 47 2.86 10.11 6.71
N LEU A 48 2.55 10.54 5.48
CA LEU A 48 2.50 11.94 5.07
C LEU A 48 1.03 12.37 4.93
N ARG A 49 0.52 13.08 5.94
CA ARG A 49 -0.89 13.50 5.96
C ARG A 49 -1.15 14.68 5.04
N GLY A 50 -2.13 14.61 4.16
CA GLY A 50 -2.43 15.68 3.21
C GLY A 50 -1.27 16.04 2.27
N LEU A 51 -0.48 15.04 1.83
CA LEU A 51 0.54 15.26 0.80
C LEU A 51 -0.09 15.64 -0.54
N LEU A 52 -1.28 15.10 -0.82
CA LEU A 52 -2.04 15.36 -2.04
C LEU A 52 -3.23 16.27 -1.71
N ASP A 53 -3.66 17.04 -2.70
CA ASP A 53 -4.90 17.79 -2.61
C ASP A 53 -6.10 16.82 -2.49
N PRO A 54 -6.89 16.87 -1.41
CA PRO A 54 -8.05 16.01 -1.23
C PRO A 54 -9.04 16.07 -2.40
N GLU A 55 -9.21 17.22 -3.07
CA GLU A 55 -10.13 17.33 -4.21
C GLU A 55 -9.64 16.60 -5.45
N VAL A 56 -8.32 16.52 -5.66
CA VAL A 56 -7.75 15.68 -6.74
C VAL A 56 -8.01 14.20 -6.45
N VAL A 57 -7.86 13.79 -5.19
CA VAL A 57 -8.14 12.41 -4.76
C VAL A 57 -9.62 12.06 -4.90
N LEU A 58 -10.51 12.94 -4.42
CA LEU A 58 -11.97 12.76 -4.52
C LEU A 58 -12.47 12.89 -5.96
N GLY A 59 -11.82 13.70 -6.80
CA GLY A 59 -12.05 13.77 -8.23
C GLY A 59 -11.79 12.44 -8.92
N PHE A 60 -10.63 11.82 -8.63
CA PHE A 60 -10.33 10.48 -9.14
C PHE A 60 -11.30 9.41 -8.59
N ARG A 61 -11.73 9.54 -7.32
CA ARG A 61 -12.78 8.68 -6.75
C ARG A 61 -14.08 8.74 -7.55
N ARG A 62 -14.55 9.94 -7.89
CA ARG A 62 -15.78 10.14 -8.69
C ARG A 62 -15.63 9.54 -10.09
N TYR A 63 -14.50 9.77 -10.76
CA TYR A 63 -14.18 9.14 -12.04
C TYR A 63 -14.26 7.61 -11.95
N TYR A 64 -13.57 7.01 -10.97
CA TYR A 64 -13.59 5.57 -10.76
C TYR A 64 -15.00 5.01 -10.59
N PHE A 65 -15.84 5.64 -9.75
CA PHE A 65 -17.21 5.17 -9.54
C PHE A 65 -18.12 5.43 -10.75
N SER A 66 -17.91 6.48 -11.53
CA SER A 66 -18.69 6.69 -12.76
C SER A 66 -18.56 5.56 -13.79
N LEU A 67 -17.45 4.80 -13.73
CA LEU A 67 -17.20 3.64 -14.60
C LEU A 67 -17.59 2.30 -13.95
N THR A 68 -17.59 2.22 -12.62
CA THR A 68 -17.79 0.96 -11.88
C THR A 68 -19.17 0.83 -11.25
N GLU A 69 -19.90 1.92 -11.01
CA GLU A 69 -21.22 1.88 -10.38
C GLU A 69 -22.30 1.20 -11.24
N ALA A 70 -22.11 1.22 -12.57
CA ALA A 70 -22.98 0.55 -13.52
C ALA A 70 -22.73 -0.97 -13.59
N ALA A 71 -21.63 -1.48 -12.99
CA ALA A 71 -21.32 -2.91 -13.00
C ALA A 71 -22.27 -3.68 -12.09
N THR A 72 -23.02 -4.62 -12.67
CA THR A 72 -24.00 -5.45 -11.94
C THR A 72 -23.42 -6.78 -11.46
N ASP A 73 -22.22 -7.14 -11.92
CA ASP A 73 -21.53 -8.38 -11.57
C ASP A 73 -20.00 -8.23 -11.58
N ARG A 74 -19.30 -9.28 -11.17
CA ARG A 74 -17.83 -9.29 -11.14
C ARG A 74 -17.21 -9.16 -12.53
N ALA A 75 -17.84 -9.67 -13.58
CA ALA A 75 -17.28 -9.66 -14.93
C ALA A 75 -17.29 -8.25 -15.52
N SER A 76 -18.43 -7.56 -15.45
CA SER A 76 -18.60 -6.17 -15.86
C SER A 76 -17.70 -5.23 -15.05
N TYR A 77 -17.58 -5.42 -13.74
CA TYR A 77 -16.64 -4.67 -12.90
C TYR A 77 -15.19 -4.85 -13.38
N ARG A 78 -14.78 -6.09 -13.64
CA ARG A 78 -13.42 -6.39 -14.12
C ARG A 78 -13.16 -5.84 -15.51
N GLN A 79 -14.16 -5.82 -16.39
CA GLN A 79 -14.05 -5.20 -17.70
C GLN A 79 -13.76 -3.70 -17.57
N ALA A 80 -14.52 -2.97 -16.76
CA ALA A 80 -14.25 -1.55 -16.50
C ALA A 80 -12.87 -1.35 -15.86
N LEU A 81 -12.52 -2.18 -14.87
CA LEU A 81 -11.26 -2.08 -14.15
C LEU A 81 -10.04 -2.29 -15.04
N PHE A 82 -9.96 -3.43 -15.71
CA PHE A 82 -8.76 -3.84 -16.47
C PHE A 82 -8.78 -3.37 -17.92
N GLY A 83 -9.96 -3.10 -18.49
CA GLY A 83 -10.12 -2.63 -19.86
C GLY A 83 -10.03 -1.10 -19.99
N GLU A 84 -10.48 -0.35 -18.98
CA GLU A 84 -10.61 1.10 -19.08
C GLU A 84 -9.80 1.84 -18.01
N ILE A 85 -9.97 1.49 -16.73
CA ILE A 85 -9.38 2.26 -15.61
C ILE A 85 -7.86 2.05 -15.51
N VAL A 86 -7.40 0.81 -15.36
CA VAL A 86 -5.98 0.48 -15.15
C VAL A 86 -5.09 0.92 -16.31
N PRO A 87 -5.47 0.74 -17.60
CA PRO A 87 -4.70 1.26 -18.72
C PRO A 87 -5.00 2.74 -19.05
N GLY A 88 -6.02 3.34 -18.43
CA GLY A 88 -6.57 4.65 -18.76
C GLY A 88 -5.67 5.85 -18.40
N ALA A 89 -5.88 6.95 -19.13
CA ALA A 89 -5.09 8.17 -18.99
C ALA A 89 -5.33 8.88 -17.64
N GLU A 90 -6.56 8.86 -17.14
CA GLU A 90 -6.98 9.50 -15.89
C GLU A 90 -6.28 8.86 -14.69
N TYR A 91 -6.21 7.52 -14.65
CA TYR A 91 -5.46 6.82 -13.61
C TYR A 91 -3.96 7.01 -13.76
N ALA A 92 -3.45 7.00 -14.99
CA ALA A 92 -2.04 7.30 -15.24
C ALA A 92 -1.65 8.71 -14.76
N ALA A 93 -2.51 9.71 -15.00
CA ALA A 93 -2.33 11.10 -14.57
C ALA A 93 -2.45 11.24 -13.05
N PHE A 94 -3.44 10.62 -12.42
CA PHE A 94 -3.59 10.61 -10.96
C PHE A 94 -2.33 10.08 -10.26
N CYS A 95 -1.82 8.94 -10.73
CA CYS A 95 -0.63 8.31 -10.15
C CYS A 95 0.68 9.05 -10.48
N ALA A 96 0.69 9.95 -11.46
CA ALA A 96 1.87 10.73 -11.85
C ALA A 96 1.73 12.22 -11.52
N GLN A 97 0.76 12.58 -10.68
CA GLN A 97 0.42 13.97 -10.39
C GLN A 97 1.62 14.76 -9.81
N PRO A 98 1.71 16.08 -10.07
CA PRO A 98 2.90 16.87 -9.75
C PRO A 98 3.33 16.82 -8.29
N ALA A 99 2.39 16.85 -7.33
CA ALA A 99 2.70 16.80 -5.90
C ALA A 99 3.45 15.51 -5.53
N LEU A 100 2.96 14.36 -5.99
CA LEU A 100 3.55 13.06 -5.69
C LEU A 100 4.88 12.86 -6.44
N ARG A 101 4.89 13.15 -7.74
CA ARG A 101 6.10 13.01 -8.57
C ARG A 101 7.22 13.93 -8.07
N GLY A 102 6.89 15.18 -7.76
CA GLY A 102 7.84 16.17 -7.24
C GLY A 102 8.39 15.76 -5.88
N TRP A 103 7.55 15.21 -5.00
CA TRP A 103 8.01 14.66 -3.72
C TRP A 103 9.04 13.54 -3.92
N PHE A 104 8.75 12.56 -4.80
CA PHE A 104 9.69 11.47 -5.09
C PHE A 104 10.97 11.95 -5.74
N GLU A 105 10.90 12.90 -6.68
CA GLU A 105 12.08 13.50 -7.32
C GLU A 105 13.02 14.15 -6.29
N TRP A 106 12.46 14.96 -5.38
CA TRP A 106 13.20 15.60 -4.31
C TRP A 106 13.79 14.58 -3.30
N PHE A 107 12.97 13.62 -2.85
CA PHE A 107 13.35 12.65 -1.82
C PHE A 107 14.43 11.67 -2.32
N LEU A 108 14.27 11.14 -3.53
CA LEU A 108 15.24 10.27 -4.18
C LEU A 108 16.50 11.05 -4.61
N GLY A 109 16.37 12.36 -4.85
CA GLY A 109 17.49 13.23 -5.25
C GLY A 109 17.83 13.12 -6.74
N GLY A 110 16.85 12.77 -7.57
CA GLY A 110 17.03 12.58 -9.00
C GLY A 110 15.73 12.20 -9.69
N LYS A 111 15.79 12.01 -11.00
CA LYS A 111 14.61 11.71 -11.83
C LYS A 111 13.92 10.42 -11.34
N PRO A 112 12.66 10.48 -10.90
CA PRO A 112 11.92 9.31 -10.47
C PRO A 112 11.44 8.50 -11.68
N PHE A 113 11.41 7.19 -11.52
CA PHE A 113 10.77 6.23 -12.40
C PHE A 113 9.55 5.65 -11.71
N LEU A 114 8.37 5.84 -12.31
CA LEU A 114 7.10 5.26 -11.86
C LEU A 114 6.85 3.97 -12.64
N HIS A 115 6.69 2.86 -11.94
CA HIS A 115 6.38 1.57 -12.58
C HIS A 115 5.05 1.62 -13.34
N LYS A 116 5.00 0.90 -14.48
CA LYS A 116 3.79 0.80 -15.29
C LYS A 116 2.69 0.02 -14.59
N ARG A 117 3.05 -1.02 -13.82
CA ARG A 117 2.13 -1.77 -12.97
C ARG A 117 1.70 -0.90 -11.78
N LYS A 118 0.45 -0.46 -11.80
CA LYS A 118 -0.19 0.37 -10.76
C LYS A 118 -1.45 -0.35 -10.31
N ILE A 119 -1.55 -0.67 -9.03
CA ILE A 119 -2.64 -1.50 -8.53
C ILE A 119 -3.70 -0.62 -7.89
N ILE A 120 -4.97 -0.91 -8.19
CA ILE A 120 -6.12 -0.25 -7.56
C ILE A 120 -6.97 -1.32 -6.88
N ARG A 121 -7.39 -1.06 -5.64
CA ARG A 121 -8.09 -2.05 -4.81
C ARG A 121 -9.40 -1.48 -4.32
N GLN A 122 -10.49 -2.14 -4.71
CA GLN A 122 -11.81 -1.95 -4.15
C GLN A 122 -12.10 -3.10 -3.18
N THR A 123 -12.57 -2.77 -1.98
CA THR A 123 -13.03 -3.78 -1.00
C THR A 123 -14.42 -3.39 -0.51
N ALA A 124 -15.39 -4.27 -0.74
CA ALA A 124 -16.77 -4.04 -0.32
C ALA A 124 -16.95 -4.33 1.18
N PRO A 125 -17.93 -3.71 1.85
CA PRO A 125 -18.30 -4.05 3.21
C PRO A 125 -18.64 -5.53 3.39
N GLY A 126 -18.18 -6.12 4.49
CA GLY A 126 -18.60 -7.46 4.92
C GLY A 126 -17.96 -8.63 4.17
N GLU A 127 -17.05 -8.37 3.22
CA GLU A 127 -16.17 -9.40 2.67
C GLU A 127 -15.15 -9.82 3.75
N GLY A 128 -15.08 -11.11 4.08
CA GLY A 128 -14.12 -11.66 5.02
C GLY A 128 -13.67 -13.07 4.63
N GLY A 129 -12.51 -13.48 5.16
CA GLY A 129 -11.87 -14.76 4.88
C GLY A 129 -10.57 -14.64 4.07
N ILE A 130 -9.86 -15.75 3.91
CA ILE A 130 -8.56 -15.75 3.24
C ILE A 130 -8.71 -15.32 1.78
N GLY A 131 -8.01 -14.24 1.41
CA GLY A 131 -8.02 -13.67 0.07
C GLY A 131 -8.92 -12.43 -0.10
N THR A 132 -9.65 -12.00 0.94
CA THR A 132 -10.47 -10.77 0.87
C THR A 132 -9.64 -9.50 1.10
N ALA A 133 -8.85 -9.50 2.18
CA ALA A 133 -7.89 -8.44 2.46
C ALA A 133 -6.49 -8.84 1.98
N THR A 134 -5.65 -7.86 1.70
CA THR A 134 -4.25 -8.10 1.35
C THR A 134 -3.55 -8.82 2.49
N GLN A 135 -3.05 -10.03 2.23
CA GLN A 135 -2.29 -10.84 3.20
C GLN A 135 -0.94 -10.20 3.52
N ALA A 136 -0.33 -10.59 4.65
CA ALA A 136 0.97 -10.07 5.05
C ALA A 136 2.03 -10.42 4.00
N HIS A 137 2.76 -9.41 3.53
CA HIS A 137 3.87 -9.56 2.60
C HIS A 137 4.78 -8.34 2.67
N TYR A 138 5.92 -8.39 1.98
CA TYR A 138 6.74 -7.22 1.67
C TYR A 138 6.95 -7.15 0.15
N ASP A 139 7.07 -5.95 -0.38
CA ASP A 139 6.99 -5.70 -1.82
C ASP A 139 8.16 -6.27 -2.63
N LEU A 140 9.36 -6.39 -2.04
CA LEU A 140 10.53 -6.93 -2.72
C LEU A 140 10.28 -8.36 -3.22
N LEU A 141 9.39 -9.14 -2.59
CA LEU A 141 8.97 -10.45 -3.08
C LEU A 141 8.55 -10.40 -4.56
N TYR A 142 7.81 -9.36 -4.95
CA TYR A 142 7.27 -9.20 -6.29
C TYR A 142 8.20 -8.43 -7.22
N LEU A 143 9.14 -7.65 -6.68
CA LEU A 143 10.03 -6.73 -7.42
C LEU A 143 11.51 -7.17 -7.44
N ARG A 144 11.79 -8.41 -7.01
CA ARG A 144 13.14 -8.95 -6.78
C ARG A 144 14.05 -9.01 -8.01
N GLU A 145 13.53 -8.88 -9.23
CA GLU A 145 14.36 -8.87 -10.45
C GLU A 145 14.88 -7.46 -10.82
N GLY A 146 14.52 -6.44 -10.03
CA GLY A 146 15.03 -5.07 -10.13
C GLY A 146 15.96 -4.69 -8.98
N THR A 147 16.04 -3.40 -8.70
CA THR A 147 16.65 -2.89 -7.46
C THR A 147 15.75 -3.17 -6.25
N ASP A 148 16.36 -3.28 -5.08
CA ASP A 148 15.67 -3.29 -3.78
C ASP A 148 15.39 -1.87 -3.23
N GLN A 149 15.92 -0.83 -3.88
CA GLN A 149 15.70 0.59 -3.57
C GLN A 149 14.41 1.12 -4.21
N VAL A 150 13.34 0.32 -4.15
CA VAL A 150 11.99 0.71 -4.57
C VAL A 150 11.20 1.19 -3.36
N LEU A 151 10.46 2.27 -3.55
CA LEU A 151 9.52 2.81 -2.56
C LEU A 151 8.10 2.71 -3.09
N SER A 152 7.21 2.27 -2.22
CA SER A 152 5.79 2.11 -2.53
C SER A 152 4.99 3.21 -1.88
N ALA A 153 4.16 3.90 -2.67
CA ALA A 153 3.16 4.84 -2.19
C ALA A 153 1.79 4.15 -2.17
N TRP A 154 1.21 4.02 -0.98
CA TRP A 154 -0.18 3.64 -0.78
C TRP A 154 -1.02 4.90 -0.55
N ILE A 155 -2.11 5.02 -1.30
CA ILE A 155 -2.96 6.21 -1.32
C ILE A 155 -4.42 5.77 -1.12
N PRO A 156 -5.09 6.18 -0.03
CA PRO A 156 -6.53 6.01 0.12
C PRO A 156 -7.25 6.98 -0.83
N ILE A 157 -8.15 6.44 -1.66
CA ILE A 157 -8.91 7.24 -2.63
C ILE A 157 -10.24 7.63 -1.97
N GLY A 158 -10.14 8.53 -0.98
CA GLY A 158 -11.21 8.90 -0.05
C GLY A 158 -10.85 8.51 1.38
N ASP A 159 -11.62 9.00 2.37
CA ASP A 159 -11.35 8.68 3.77
C ASP A 159 -11.34 7.16 4.01
N CYS A 160 -10.49 6.71 4.92
CA CYS A 160 -10.35 5.31 5.27
C CYS A 160 -10.14 5.20 6.78
N PRO A 161 -11.22 5.31 7.58
CA PRO A 161 -11.10 5.00 9.01
C PRO A 161 -10.68 3.54 9.19
N VAL A 162 -10.10 3.18 10.34
CA VAL A 162 -9.55 1.83 10.59
C VAL A 162 -10.55 0.73 10.22
N ALA A 163 -11.82 0.89 10.60
CA ALA A 163 -12.90 -0.07 10.30
C ALA A 163 -13.18 -0.27 8.80
N ARG A 164 -12.70 0.62 7.91
CA ARG A 164 -12.84 0.52 6.46
C ARG A 164 -11.76 -0.35 5.81
N GLY A 165 -10.81 -0.88 6.57
CA GLY A 165 -9.89 -1.87 6.02
C GLY A 165 -8.66 -1.26 5.35
N GLY A 166 -8.04 -0.24 5.97
CA GLY A 166 -6.81 0.40 5.46
C GLY A 166 -5.58 -0.53 5.52
N LEU A 167 -4.44 -0.04 5.03
CA LEU A 167 -3.18 -0.77 5.17
C LEU A 167 -2.74 -0.81 6.64
N THR A 168 -2.07 -1.88 7.05
CA THR A 168 -1.46 -2.05 8.37
C THR A 168 -0.03 -2.54 8.20
N TYR A 169 0.85 -2.14 9.11
CA TYR A 169 2.28 -2.38 9.02
C TYR A 169 2.79 -3.13 10.23
N LEU A 170 3.61 -4.15 10.05
CA LEU A 170 4.24 -4.86 11.16
C LEU A 170 5.46 -4.07 11.61
N GLU A 171 5.39 -3.55 12.84
CA GLU A 171 6.37 -2.62 13.40
C GLU A 171 7.80 -3.16 13.33
N GLY A 172 8.73 -2.37 12.75
CA GLY A 172 10.15 -2.71 12.66
C GLY A 172 10.49 -3.94 11.81
N SER A 173 9.52 -4.55 11.13
CA SER A 173 9.68 -5.81 10.39
C SER A 173 10.75 -5.73 9.29
N HIS A 174 10.94 -4.56 8.67
CA HIS A 174 11.91 -4.36 7.60
C HIS A 174 13.35 -4.62 8.03
N HIS A 175 13.70 -4.42 9.31
CA HIS A 175 15.04 -4.71 9.83
C HIS A 175 15.35 -6.21 9.73
N ARG A 176 14.43 -7.04 10.24
CA ARG A 176 14.56 -8.50 10.14
C ARG A 176 14.53 -8.99 8.69
N VAL A 177 13.63 -8.42 7.87
CA VAL A 177 13.56 -8.78 6.44
C VAL A 177 14.88 -8.44 5.72
N LEU A 178 15.46 -7.27 5.95
CA LEU A 178 16.76 -6.89 5.39
C LEU A 178 17.88 -7.88 5.78
N GLU A 179 17.93 -8.30 7.04
CA GLU A 179 18.90 -9.28 7.51
C GLU A 179 18.70 -10.66 6.86
N ASP A 180 17.45 -11.12 6.80
CA ASP A 180 17.10 -12.43 6.21
C ASP A 180 17.37 -12.46 4.70
N GLU A 181 17.14 -11.35 3.99
CA GLU A 181 17.49 -11.17 2.58
C GLU A 181 18.99 -11.20 2.35
N ALA A 182 19.76 -10.46 3.16
CA ALA A 182 21.22 -10.42 3.06
C ALA A 182 21.86 -11.80 3.30
N ARG A 183 21.19 -12.66 4.08
CA ARG A 183 21.61 -14.05 4.35
C ARG A 183 21.05 -15.07 3.35
N GLY A 184 20.18 -14.66 2.42
CA GLY A 184 19.54 -15.56 1.45
C GLY A 184 18.59 -16.58 2.08
N LEU A 185 18.00 -16.27 3.24
CA LEU A 185 17.14 -17.19 4.00
C LEU A 185 15.71 -17.25 3.47
N LEU A 186 15.29 -16.26 2.68
CA LEU A 186 13.91 -16.15 2.18
C LEU A 186 13.76 -16.91 0.86
N LYS A 187 12.87 -17.91 0.86
CA LYS A 187 12.65 -18.84 -0.27
C LYS A 187 11.92 -18.17 -1.44
N ARG A 188 12.17 -18.69 -2.64
CA ARG A 188 11.40 -18.45 -3.88
C ARG A 188 10.46 -19.65 -4.12
N PRO A 189 9.26 -19.50 -4.72
CA PRO A 189 8.71 -18.31 -5.37
C PRO A 189 8.04 -17.30 -4.41
N ALA A 190 7.66 -16.15 -4.95
CA ALA A 190 6.94 -15.09 -4.23
C ALA A 190 5.54 -15.56 -3.83
N ALA A 191 5.29 -15.67 -2.53
CA ALA A 191 3.97 -15.82 -1.95
C ALA A 191 3.85 -14.84 -0.78
N SER A 192 2.62 -14.44 -0.44
CA SER A 192 2.35 -13.81 0.84
C SER A 192 2.93 -14.65 1.98
N ILE A 193 3.39 -13.98 3.04
CA ILE A 193 3.94 -14.61 4.23
C ILE A 193 2.85 -15.42 4.93
N THR A 194 1.72 -14.77 5.23
CA THR A 194 0.57 -15.40 5.89
C THR A 194 -0.67 -14.52 5.83
N ALA A 195 -1.85 -15.13 5.95
CA ALA A 195 -3.10 -14.42 6.24
C ALA A 195 -3.31 -14.18 7.75
N ASP A 196 -2.64 -14.97 8.60
CA ASP A 196 -2.75 -14.94 10.06
C ASP A 196 -1.85 -13.83 10.64
N LEU A 197 -2.39 -12.62 10.72
CA LEU A 197 -1.67 -11.46 11.25
C LEU A 197 -1.32 -11.60 12.75
N PRO A 198 -2.21 -12.10 13.63
CA PRO A 198 -1.87 -12.36 15.03
C PRO A 198 -0.66 -13.28 15.20
N ALA A 199 -0.64 -14.43 14.52
CA ALA A 199 0.49 -15.36 14.62
C ALA A 199 1.79 -14.74 14.11
N LEU A 200 1.73 -13.90 13.06
CA LEU A 200 2.92 -13.20 12.57
C LEU A 200 3.43 -12.16 13.58
N ALA A 201 2.53 -11.46 14.29
CA ALA A 201 2.89 -10.53 15.34
C ALA A 201 3.58 -11.24 16.51
N ASP A 202 3.11 -12.42 16.90
CA ASP A 202 3.77 -13.27 17.89
C ASP A 202 5.16 -13.71 17.44
N GLN A 203 5.30 -14.12 16.17
CA GLN A 203 6.59 -14.55 15.61
C GLN A 203 7.64 -13.43 15.54
N TYR A 204 7.21 -12.19 15.33
CA TYR A 204 8.09 -11.02 15.29
C TYR A 204 8.26 -10.35 16.65
N ASP A 205 7.47 -10.75 17.64
CA ASP A 205 7.25 -10.02 18.88
C ASP A 205 7.04 -8.51 18.65
N ALA A 206 6.08 -8.20 17.77
CA ALA A 206 5.84 -6.85 17.28
C ALA A 206 4.37 -6.49 17.30
N ARG A 207 4.09 -5.21 17.01
CA ARG A 207 2.74 -4.67 16.86
C ARG A 207 2.36 -4.52 15.40
N TRP A 208 1.09 -4.73 15.09
CA TRP A 208 0.48 -4.19 13.87
C TRP A 208 0.11 -2.72 14.09
N LEU A 209 0.60 -1.85 13.22
CA LEU A 209 0.34 -0.42 13.26
C LEU A 209 -0.86 -0.09 12.36
N VAL A 210 -1.87 0.55 12.95
CA VAL A 210 -3.09 0.99 12.24
C VAL A 210 -3.31 2.50 12.40
N THR A 211 -4.09 3.11 11.52
CA THR A 211 -4.52 4.51 11.68
C THR A 211 -5.77 4.76 10.86
N ASP A 212 -6.52 5.80 11.23
CA ASP A 212 -7.45 6.43 10.30
C ASP A 212 -6.65 7.19 9.24
N TYR A 213 -7.04 7.02 7.99
CA TYR A 213 -6.53 7.80 6.86
C TYR A 213 -7.61 8.75 6.34
N ALA A 214 -7.18 9.90 5.82
CA ALA A 214 -8.03 10.85 5.12
C ALA A 214 -7.69 10.92 3.62
N ALA A 215 -8.64 11.39 2.81
CA ALA A 215 -8.33 11.77 1.43
C ALA A 215 -7.16 12.78 1.40
N GLY A 216 -6.14 12.51 0.59
CA GLY A 216 -4.93 13.34 0.50
C GLY A 216 -3.73 12.78 1.27
N ASP A 217 -3.94 11.83 2.18
CA ASP A 217 -2.87 11.14 2.87
C ASP A 217 -2.10 10.19 1.93
N VAL A 218 -0.82 9.99 2.19
CA VAL A 218 0.03 9.01 1.49
C VAL A 218 0.91 8.31 2.51
N VAL A 219 0.98 6.97 2.42
CA VAL A 219 2.01 6.20 3.14
C VAL A 219 3.06 5.72 2.17
N ILE A 220 4.31 6.07 2.43
CA ILE A 220 5.46 5.65 1.63
C ILE A 220 6.24 4.63 2.42
N HIS A 221 6.47 3.42 1.90
CA HIS A 221 7.18 2.37 2.61
C HIS A 221 8.26 1.71 1.76
N THR A 222 9.25 1.13 2.42
CA THR A 222 10.35 0.41 1.75
C THR A 222 9.86 -0.93 1.19
N ALA A 223 10.55 -1.44 0.18
CA ALA A 223 10.28 -2.77 -0.37
C ALA A 223 10.37 -3.93 0.66
N HIS A 224 10.98 -3.70 1.83
CA HIS A 224 11.18 -4.70 2.88
C HIS A 224 10.16 -4.64 4.01
N THR A 225 9.30 -3.61 4.04
CA THR A 225 8.35 -3.43 5.15
C THR A 225 7.20 -4.42 5.02
N VAL A 226 7.01 -5.26 6.04
CA VAL A 226 5.90 -6.20 6.07
C VAL A 226 4.61 -5.43 6.33
N HIS A 227 3.64 -5.60 5.44
CA HIS A 227 2.36 -4.93 5.50
C HIS A 227 1.24 -5.84 5.01
N ALA A 228 0.01 -5.50 5.41
CA ALA A 228 -1.22 -6.19 5.09
C ALA A 228 -2.36 -5.17 4.98
N ALA A 229 -3.59 -5.61 4.71
CA ALA A 229 -4.77 -4.77 4.86
C ALA A 229 -5.73 -5.38 5.88
N LEU A 230 -6.47 -4.52 6.57
CA LEU A 230 -7.60 -4.95 7.39
C LEU A 230 -8.82 -5.28 6.49
N ASP A 231 -9.73 -6.10 7.01
CA ASP A 231 -11.03 -6.34 6.39
C ASP A 231 -11.91 -5.09 6.50
N ASN A 232 -12.80 -4.91 5.53
CA ASN A 232 -13.75 -3.80 5.55
C ASN A 232 -15.00 -4.16 6.38
N VAL A 233 -14.91 -3.93 7.69
CA VAL A 233 -16.01 -4.10 8.65
C VAL A 233 -16.91 -2.85 8.77
N SER A 234 -16.74 -1.88 7.87
CA SER A 234 -17.54 -0.65 7.82
C SER A 234 -18.82 -0.84 6.98
N ARG A 235 -19.48 0.27 6.62
CA ARG A 235 -20.67 0.28 5.73
C ARG A 235 -20.39 0.86 4.35
N SER A 236 -19.14 1.20 4.04
CA SER A 236 -18.78 1.91 2.82
C SER A 236 -17.60 1.25 2.12
N ILE A 237 -17.57 1.33 0.79
CA ILE A 237 -16.50 0.77 -0.04
C ILE A 237 -15.16 1.45 0.28
N ARG A 238 -14.12 0.63 0.50
CA ARG A 238 -12.73 1.07 0.52
C ARG A 238 -12.19 1.12 -0.89
N LEU A 239 -11.53 2.21 -1.25
CA LEU A 239 -10.83 2.36 -2.52
C LEU A 239 -9.42 2.90 -2.22
N SER A 240 -8.40 2.28 -2.80
CA SER A 240 -7.02 2.70 -2.65
C SER A 240 -6.21 2.36 -3.88
N THR A 241 -5.07 3.01 -4.05
CA THR A 241 -4.05 2.59 -5.02
C THR A 241 -2.70 2.37 -4.35
N ASP A 242 -1.93 1.44 -4.89
CA ASP A 242 -0.55 1.17 -4.51
C ASP A 242 0.36 1.23 -5.74
N ILE A 243 1.30 2.18 -5.74
CA ILE A 243 2.21 2.47 -6.86
C ILE A 243 3.67 2.56 -6.41
N ARG A 244 4.60 2.22 -7.31
CA ARG A 244 6.01 2.04 -6.97
C ARG A 244 6.88 3.05 -7.72
N TYR A 245 7.82 3.63 -7.00
CA TYR A 245 8.82 4.57 -7.49
C TYR A 245 10.24 4.10 -7.16
N GLN A 246 11.16 4.33 -8.08
CA GLN A 246 12.60 4.17 -7.90
C GLN A 246 13.34 5.29 -8.63
N LEU A 247 14.67 5.37 -8.50
CA LEU A 247 15.47 6.24 -9.37
C LEU A 247 15.46 5.70 -10.80
N SER A 248 15.41 6.57 -11.82
CA SER A 248 15.44 6.12 -13.21
C SER A 248 16.76 5.49 -13.65
N THR A 249 17.80 5.63 -12.84
CA THR A 249 19.14 5.07 -13.09
C THR A 249 19.35 3.70 -12.47
N THR A 250 18.41 3.20 -11.66
CA THR A 250 18.52 1.88 -11.04
C THR A 250 17.85 0.80 -11.90
N PRO A 251 18.31 -0.46 -11.84
CA PRO A 251 17.67 -1.56 -12.58
C PRO A 251 16.18 -1.68 -12.26
N THR A 252 15.35 -1.88 -13.28
CA THR A 252 13.90 -2.08 -13.15
C THR A 252 13.56 -3.55 -13.30
N ASP A 253 12.64 -4.06 -12.48
CA ASP A 253 12.07 -5.40 -12.70
C ASP A 253 11.22 -5.39 -14.00
N PRO A 254 11.58 -6.18 -15.03
CA PRO A 254 10.88 -6.17 -16.31
C PRO A 254 9.44 -6.69 -16.20
N ARG A 255 9.14 -7.54 -15.21
CA ARG A 255 7.81 -8.12 -14.98
C ARG A 255 6.80 -7.06 -14.53
N TRP A 256 7.27 -5.96 -13.95
CA TRP A 256 6.46 -4.82 -13.48
C TRP A 256 6.21 -3.74 -14.54
N GLN A 257 6.57 -3.99 -15.80
CA GLN A 257 6.44 -3.04 -16.91
C GLN A 257 5.20 -3.25 -17.79
N SER A 258 4.22 -3.98 -17.26
CA SER A 258 2.88 -4.15 -17.85
C SER A 258 1.82 -3.50 -16.95
N HIS A 259 0.65 -3.18 -17.52
CA HIS A 259 -0.51 -2.81 -16.72
C HIS A 259 -0.90 -3.97 -15.79
N TRP A 260 -1.40 -3.65 -14.60
CA TRP A 260 -1.86 -4.66 -13.65
C TRP A 260 -3.06 -5.42 -14.23
N HIS A 261 -3.05 -6.75 -14.10
CA HIS A 261 -4.19 -7.61 -14.36
C HIS A 261 -4.23 -8.70 -13.29
N ASP A 262 -5.40 -9.23 -12.96
CA ASP A 262 -5.52 -10.35 -12.02
C ASP A 262 -5.23 -11.74 -12.62
N HIS A 263 -4.78 -11.82 -13.88
CA HIS A 263 -4.45 -13.06 -14.58
C HIS A 263 -2.96 -13.15 -14.94
N ASP A 264 -2.13 -12.20 -14.49
CA ASP A 264 -0.73 -12.11 -14.90
C ASP A 264 0.26 -12.87 -14.00
N GLY A 265 -0.25 -13.52 -12.94
CA GLY A 265 0.54 -14.40 -12.08
C GLY A 265 1.54 -13.69 -11.16
N LEU A 266 1.34 -12.39 -10.91
CA LEU A 266 2.19 -11.53 -10.06
C LEU A 266 1.43 -10.87 -8.90
#